data_AF-A0AAP4FWF3-F1
#
_entry.id   AF-A0AAP4FWF3-F1
#
_cell.length_a   1.000
_cell.length_b   1.000
_cell.length_c   1.000
_cell.angle_alpha   90.00
_cell.angle_beta   90.00
_cell.angle_gamma   90.00
#
_symmetry.space_group_name_H-M   'P 1'
#
loop_
_entity.id
_entity.type
_entity.pdbx_description
1 polymer ?
#
loop_
_entity_poly.entity_id
_entity_poly.type
_entity_poly.pdbx_seq_one_letter_code
_entity_poly.pdbx_strand_id
1 'polypeptide(L)'
;MNTETSVNPIYSELSQDTPDLPTLAERCKLLAEILLDCNSLPQTQPVARCFAAYLDILQAELEKSMADFRVVEISDEQEQPEPRGWFLEDTETQCNYCRALNHVLLISHFDRDMLPHLTGLLHDMTHMMADGLVASSHQPTVTVIHC
;
A
#
# COMPACT_ATOMS: atom_id res chain seq x y z
N MET A 1 38.98 -14.21 12.01
CA MET A 1 38.68 -12.82 12.36
C MET A 1 37.30 -12.54 11.82
N ASN A 2 36.32 -12.58 12.70
CA ASN A 2 34.91 -12.44 12.37
C ASN A 2 34.60 -10.95 12.49
N THR A 3 34.27 -10.31 11.37
CA THR A 3 33.80 -8.93 11.36
C THR A 3 32.35 -8.93 11.82
N GLU A 4 32.14 -8.75 13.13
CA GLU A 4 30.83 -8.39 13.66
C GLU A 4 30.48 -6.98 13.18
N THR A 5 29.56 -6.91 12.22
CA THR A 5 28.97 -5.67 11.74
C THR A 5 28.17 -5.07 12.90
N SER A 6 28.75 -4.12 13.61
CA SER A 6 28.07 -3.34 14.65
C SER A 6 26.94 -2.53 14.00
N VAL A 7 25.72 -3.07 14.06
CA VAL A 7 24.51 -2.37 13.64
C VAL A 7 24.26 -1.29 14.69
N ASN A 8 24.42 -0.03 14.28
CA ASN A 8 24.25 1.14 15.12
C ASN A 8 22.80 1.17 15.65
N PRO A 9 22.54 1.23 16.97
CA PRO A 9 21.19 1.10 17.55
C PRO A 9 20.20 2.18 17.09
N ILE A 10 20.70 3.28 16.52
CA ILE A 10 19.88 4.36 15.93
C ILE A 10 19.20 3.91 14.63
N TYR A 11 19.78 2.92 13.94
CA TYR A 11 19.26 2.39 12.68
C TYR A 11 18.67 0.97 12.85
N SER A 12 18.43 0.53 14.08
CA SER A 12 17.73 -0.74 14.34
C SER A 12 16.33 -0.74 13.73
N GLU A 13 15.67 0.40 13.58
CA GLU A 13 14.39 0.51 12.86
C GLU A 13 14.50 0.37 11.33
N LEU A 14 15.70 0.53 10.76
CA LEU A 14 15.98 0.21 9.35
C LEU A 14 16.37 -1.26 9.17
N SER A 15 16.44 -2.02 10.26
CA SER A 15 16.82 -3.43 10.23
C SER A 15 15.61 -4.30 9.86
N GLN A 16 15.48 -4.50 8.55
CA GLN A 16 15.15 -5.75 7.84
C GLN A 16 13.83 -6.51 8.06
N ASP A 17 12.84 -6.00 8.78
CA ASP A 17 11.48 -6.53 8.64
C ASP A 17 10.65 -5.59 7.74
N THR A 18 10.11 -6.15 6.64
CA THR A 18 9.13 -5.43 5.81
C THR A 18 7.93 -5.11 6.70
N PRO A 19 7.49 -3.84 6.81
CA PRO A 19 6.32 -3.49 7.61
C PRO A 19 5.10 -4.25 7.12
N ASP A 20 4.17 -4.54 8.03
CA ASP A 20 2.90 -5.17 7.65
C ASP A 20 2.05 -4.26 6.74
N LEU A 21 1.07 -4.85 6.05
CA LEU A 21 0.19 -4.13 5.11
C LEU A 21 -0.48 -2.88 5.75
N PRO A 22 -1.04 -2.94 6.98
CA PRO A 22 -1.60 -1.74 7.62
C PRO A 22 -0.56 -0.64 7.88
N THR A 23 0.65 -0.99 8.34
CA THR A 23 1.72 0.00 8.56
C THR A 23 2.18 0.61 7.25
N LEU A 24 2.29 -0.17 6.17
CA LEU A 24 2.60 0.33 4.84
C LEU A 24 1.51 1.30 4.34
N ALA A 25 0.25 0.98 4.57
CA ALA A 25 -0.89 1.82 4.19
C ALA A 25 -0.90 3.17 4.93
N GLU A 26 -0.64 3.17 6.24
CA GLU A 26 -0.53 4.41 7.02
C GLU A 26 0.66 5.28 6.57
N ARG A 27 1.80 4.67 6.24
CA ARG A 27 2.94 5.40 5.64
C ARG A 27 2.57 6.00 4.29
N CYS A 28 1.80 5.28 3.48
CA CYS A 28 1.27 5.79 2.21
C CYS A 28 0.35 6.99 2.42
N LYS A 29 -0.60 6.93 3.37
CA LYS A 29 -1.48 8.05 3.73
C LYS A 29 -0.70 9.29 4.13
N LEU A 30 0.26 9.15 5.05
CA LEU A 30 1.07 10.28 5.50
C LEU A 30 1.82 10.95 4.33
N LEU A 31 2.38 10.15 3.41
CA LEU A 31 3.04 10.69 2.23
C LEU A 31 2.07 11.40 1.28
N ALA A 32 0.84 10.89 1.14
CA ALA A 32 -0.21 11.53 0.36
C ALA A 32 -0.69 12.85 0.98
N GLU A 33 -0.81 12.93 2.31
CA GLU A 33 -1.08 14.17 3.04
C GLU A 33 0.04 15.20 2.81
N ILE A 34 1.31 14.79 2.91
CA ILE A 34 2.46 15.67 2.62
C ILE A 34 2.43 16.15 1.15
N LEU A 35 2.07 15.27 0.21
CA LEU A 35 1.92 15.63 -1.21
C LEU A 35 0.80 16.64 -1.44
N LEU A 36 -0.29 16.56 -0.67
CA LEU A 36 -1.40 17.51 -0.74
C LEU A 36 -0.96 18.93 -0.37
N ASP A 37 -0.07 19.05 0.61
CA ASP A 37 0.51 20.34 1.06
C ASP A 37 1.62 20.87 0.13
N CYS A 38 2.10 20.06 -0.82
CA CYS A 38 3.13 20.48 -1.76
C CYS A 38 2.57 21.46 -2.81
N ASN A 39 3.16 22.65 -2.88
CA ASN A 39 2.71 23.73 -3.79
C ASN A 39 3.61 23.91 -5.02
N SER A 40 4.60 23.05 -5.19
CA SER A 40 5.58 23.15 -6.28
C SER A 40 6.27 21.81 -6.57
N LEU A 41 6.67 21.61 -7.82
CA LEU A 41 7.37 20.39 -8.26
C LEU A 41 8.63 20.07 -7.43
N PRO A 42 9.50 21.02 -7.05
CA PRO A 42 10.66 20.72 -6.22
C PRO A 42 10.32 20.12 -4.85
N GLN A 43 9.15 20.45 -4.29
CA GLN A 43 8.64 19.86 -3.05
C GLN A 43 7.99 18.49 -3.31
N THR A 44 7.17 18.41 -4.36
CA THR A 44 6.44 17.18 -4.73
C THR A 44 7.39 16.02 -5.07
N GLN A 45 8.43 16.29 -5.86
CA GLN A 45 9.32 15.27 -6.43
C GLN A 45 9.98 14.32 -5.41
N PRO A 46 10.65 14.78 -4.34
CA PRO A 46 11.23 13.87 -3.36
C PRO A 46 10.17 13.03 -2.64
N VAL A 47 9.01 13.61 -2.32
CA VAL A 47 7.92 12.90 -1.64
C VAL A 47 7.29 11.87 -2.55
N ALA A 48 7.04 12.20 -3.82
CA ALA A 48 6.51 11.29 -4.83
C ALA A 48 7.45 10.09 -5.08
N ARG A 49 8.77 10.28 -5.04
CA ARG A 49 9.75 9.17 -5.13
C ARG A 49 9.68 8.25 -3.92
N CYS A 50 9.63 8.83 -2.73
CA CYS A 50 9.46 8.06 -1.50
C CYS A 50 8.15 7.28 -1.54
N PHE A 51 7.08 7.92 -1.98
CA PHE A 51 5.77 7.31 -2.07
C PHE A 51 5.74 6.16 -3.08
N ALA A 52 6.38 6.30 -4.24
CA ALA A 52 6.52 5.21 -5.21
C ALA A 52 7.19 3.96 -4.58
N ALA A 53 8.27 4.15 -3.82
CA ALA A 53 8.96 3.03 -3.18
C ALA A 53 8.05 2.31 -2.17
N TYR A 54 7.24 3.04 -1.40
CA TYR A 54 6.27 2.42 -0.49
C TYR A 54 5.14 1.70 -1.23
N LEU A 55 4.63 2.27 -2.32
CA LEU A 55 3.59 1.63 -3.15
C LEU A 55 4.11 0.34 -3.81
N ASP A 56 5.38 0.29 -4.22
CA ASP A 56 5.98 -0.92 -4.79
C ASP A 56 6.09 -2.04 -3.75
N ILE A 57 6.48 -1.70 -2.51
CA ILE A 57 6.51 -2.68 -1.40
C ILE A 57 5.08 -3.13 -1.08
N LEU A 58 4.13 -2.20 -0.95
CA LEU A 58 2.74 -2.50 -0.66
C LEU A 58 2.13 -3.44 -1.70
N GLN A 59 2.33 -3.16 -3.00
CA GLN A 59 1.86 -4.02 -4.08
C GLN A 59 2.47 -5.43 -3.97
N ALA A 60 3.78 -5.54 -3.71
CA ALA A 60 4.42 -6.85 -3.59
C ALA A 60 3.86 -7.67 -2.40
N GLU A 61 3.55 -7.01 -1.28
CA GLU A 61 2.93 -7.67 -0.13
C GLU A 61 1.44 -8.02 -0.39
N LEU A 62 0.71 -7.20 -1.15
CA LEU A 62 -0.65 -7.52 -1.59
C LEU A 62 -0.68 -8.77 -2.48
N GLU A 63 0.20 -8.84 -3.48
CA GLU A 63 0.31 -9.99 -4.37
C GLU A 63 0.62 -11.27 -3.60
N LYS A 64 1.54 -11.22 -2.64
CA LYS A 64 1.84 -12.35 -1.75
C LYS A 64 0.61 -12.75 -0.93
N SER A 65 -0.07 -11.79 -0.31
CA SER A 65 -1.26 -12.06 0.50
C SER A 65 -2.38 -12.67 -0.33
N MET A 66 -2.55 -12.25 -1.59
CA MET A 66 -3.58 -12.77 -2.49
C MET A 66 -3.24 -14.15 -3.08
N ALA A 67 -1.95 -14.46 -3.25
CA ALA A 67 -1.52 -15.76 -3.75
C ALA A 67 -2.01 -16.91 -2.84
N ASP A 68 -2.05 -16.70 -1.53
CA ASP A 68 -2.53 -17.68 -0.56
C ASP A 68 -4.04 -17.97 -0.73
N PHE A 69 -4.84 -16.98 -1.16
CA PHE A 69 -6.28 -17.15 -1.39
C PHE A 69 -6.58 -17.78 -2.76
N ARG A 70 -5.84 -17.40 -3.81
CA ARG A 70 -6.03 -17.94 -5.17
C ARG A 70 -5.75 -19.44 -5.26
N VAL A 71 -4.89 -19.99 -4.40
CA VAL A 71 -4.62 -21.45 -4.35
C VAL A 71 -5.79 -22.22 -3.74
N VAL A 72 -6.53 -21.61 -2.81
CA VAL A 72 -7.69 -22.23 -2.14
C VAL A 72 -8.88 -22.32 -3.09
N GLU A 73 -9.16 -21.29 -3.90
CA GLU A 73 -10.27 -21.30 -4.87
C GLU A 73 -10.13 -22.35 -5.99
N ILE A 74 -8.92 -22.81 -6.28
CA ILE A 74 -8.67 -23.83 -7.32
C ILE A 74 -8.89 -25.27 -6.78
N SER A 75 -8.97 -25.44 -5.46
CA SER A 75 -9.04 -26.74 -4.80
C SER A 75 -10.43 -26.96 -4.15
N ASP A 76 -11.30 -27.64 -4.88
CA ASP A 76 -12.62 -28.18 -4.50
C ASP A 76 -13.81 -27.19 -4.38
N GLU A 77 -14.86 -27.54 -5.12
CA GLU A 77 -16.23 -27.03 -5.04
C GLU A 77 -16.82 -27.23 -3.64
N GLN A 78 -16.58 -26.34 -2.67
CA GLN A 78 -17.42 -26.21 -1.46
C GLN A 78 -17.60 -24.73 -1.05
N GLU A 79 -18.87 -24.31 -0.95
CA GLU A 79 -19.35 -22.93 -0.77
C GLU A 79 -18.76 -22.16 0.44
N GLN A 80 -18.26 -20.95 0.14
CA GLN A 80 -18.11 -19.70 0.94
C GLN A 80 -17.49 -19.74 2.37
N PRO A 81 -16.49 -18.86 2.62
CA PRO A 81 -16.78 -17.44 2.78
C PRO A 81 -15.94 -16.52 1.86
N GLU A 82 -16.63 -15.93 0.89
CA GLU A 82 -16.17 -14.97 -0.15
C GLU A 82 -16.01 -13.47 0.25
N PRO A 83 -15.90 -13.02 1.53
CA PRO A 83 -15.68 -11.59 1.75
C PRO A 83 -14.24 -11.14 1.46
N ARG A 84 -13.22 -11.89 1.92
CA ARG A 84 -11.84 -11.36 2.00
C ARG A 84 -11.17 -11.18 0.64
N GLY A 85 -11.39 -12.10 -0.30
CA GLY A 85 -10.81 -12.05 -1.66
C GLY A 85 -11.29 -10.80 -2.42
N TRP A 86 -12.60 -10.56 -2.44
CA TRP A 86 -13.21 -9.40 -3.09
C TRP A 86 -12.65 -8.06 -2.56
N PHE A 87 -12.58 -7.88 -1.24
CA PHE A 87 -12.08 -6.63 -0.66
C PHE A 87 -10.59 -6.38 -0.96
N LEU A 88 -9.78 -7.45 -1.06
CA LEU A 88 -8.37 -7.34 -1.41
C LEU A 88 -8.16 -7.09 -2.91
N GLU A 89 -9.01 -7.62 -3.80
CA GLU A 89 -8.99 -7.29 -5.24
C GLU A 89 -9.29 -5.80 -5.50
N ASP A 90 -10.28 -5.25 -4.79
CA ASP A 90 -10.58 -3.82 -4.84
C ASP A 90 -9.39 -2.99 -4.32
N THR A 91 -8.69 -3.48 -3.29
CA THR A 91 -7.51 -2.83 -2.71
C THR A 91 -6.29 -2.88 -3.64
N GLU A 92 -6.04 -4.01 -4.30
CA GLU A 92 -4.97 -4.16 -5.32
C GLU A 92 -5.21 -3.18 -6.47
N THR A 93 -6.46 -3.07 -6.93
CA THR A 93 -6.85 -2.13 -7.98
C THR A 93 -6.60 -0.68 -7.55
N GLN A 94 -6.96 -0.33 -6.31
CA GLN A 94 -6.70 1.00 -5.74
C GLN A 94 -5.20 1.28 -5.60
N CYS A 95 -4.38 0.30 -5.21
CA CYS A 95 -2.92 0.43 -5.17
C CYS A 95 -2.34 0.75 -6.55
N ASN A 96 -2.80 0.04 -7.58
CA ASN A 96 -2.39 0.29 -8.96
C ASN A 96 -2.81 1.68 -9.46
N TYR A 97 -3.98 2.17 -9.08
CA TYR A 97 -4.37 3.55 -9.37
C TYR A 97 -3.48 4.59 -8.68
N CYS A 98 -3.13 4.37 -7.40
CA CYS A 98 -2.19 5.23 -6.68
C CYS A 98 -0.82 5.26 -7.38
N ARG A 99 -0.32 4.09 -7.84
CA ARG A 99 0.94 3.99 -8.60
C ARG A 99 0.88 4.76 -9.91
N ALA A 100 -0.20 4.62 -10.68
CA ALA A 100 -0.39 5.32 -11.94
C ALA A 100 -0.44 6.84 -11.75
N LEU A 101 -1.21 7.34 -10.78
CA LEU A 101 -1.29 8.77 -10.47
C LEU A 101 0.04 9.33 -9.95
N ASN A 102 0.71 8.61 -9.04
CA ASN A 102 2.01 9.03 -8.54
C ASN A 102 3.08 9.04 -9.66
N HIS A 103 2.98 8.15 -10.64
CA HIS A 103 3.84 8.19 -11.82
C HIS A 103 3.65 9.49 -12.63
N VAL A 104 2.41 9.98 -12.80
CA VAL A 104 2.13 11.28 -13.43
C VAL A 104 2.84 12.42 -12.68
N LEU A 105 2.78 12.40 -11.34
CA LEU A 105 3.49 13.37 -10.49
C LEU A 105 5.01 13.32 -10.72
N LEU A 106 5.58 12.11 -10.81
CA LEU A 106 7.02 11.90 -11.01
C LEU A 106 7.51 12.41 -12.36
N ILE A 107 6.78 12.15 -13.44
CA ILE A 107 7.20 12.59 -14.79
C ILE A 107 6.98 14.08 -15.01
N SER A 108 6.13 14.73 -14.18
CA SER A 108 5.89 16.19 -14.22
C SER A 108 5.42 16.73 -15.58
N HIS A 109 4.80 15.87 -16.40
CA HIS A 109 4.18 16.25 -17.68
C HIS A 109 2.72 16.67 -17.48
N PHE A 110 2.51 17.73 -16.70
CA PHE A 110 1.18 18.31 -16.45
C PHE A 110 1.29 19.81 -16.20
N ASP A 111 0.19 20.53 -16.42
CA ASP A 111 0.12 21.97 -16.17
C ASP A 111 0.07 22.26 -14.66
N ARG A 112 0.63 23.40 -14.25
CA ARG A 112 0.80 23.74 -12.83
C ARG A 112 -0.52 23.76 -12.04
N ASP A 113 -1.61 24.13 -12.68
CA ASP A 113 -2.96 24.14 -12.12
C ASP A 113 -3.54 22.73 -11.90
N MET A 114 -3.03 21.72 -12.62
CA MET A 114 -3.41 20.32 -12.41
C MET A 114 -2.81 19.73 -11.13
N LEU A 115 -1.68 20.27 -10.64
CA LEU A 115 -0.98 19.74 -9.46
C LEU A 115 -1.90 19.51 -8.25
N PRO A 116 -2.67 20.51 -7.75
CA PRO A 116 -3.55 20.31 -6.59
C PRO A 116 -4.65 19.28 -6.83
N HIS A 117 -5.10 19.11 -8.07
CA HIS A 117 -6.12 18.12 -8.42
C HIS A 117 -5.55 16.71 -8.45
N LEU A 118 -4.33 16.55 -8.98
CA LEU A 118 -3.63 15.27 -9.01
C LEU A 118 -3.24 14.81 -7.60
N THR A 119 -2.73 15.72 -6.77
CA THR A 119 -2.39 15.39 -5.37
C THR A 119 -3.64 15.14 -4.53
N GLY A 120 -4.73 15.89 -4.74
CA GLY A 120 -6.03 15.64 -4.12
C GLY A 120 -6.62 14.28 -4.49
N LEU A 121 -6.64 13.93 -5.77
CA LEU A 121 -7.13 12.62 -6.20
C LEU A 121 -6.26 11.49 -5.65
N LEU A 122 -4.92 11.65 -5.69
CA LEU A 122 -4.00 10.67 -5.12
C LEU A 122 -4.23 10.48 -3.62
N HIS A 123 -4.47 11.55 -2.87
CA HIS A 123 -4.85 11.50 -1.47
C HIS A 123 -6.11 10.67 -1.25
N ASP A 124 -7.20 10.99 -1.95
CA ASP A 124 -8.48 10.29 -1.77
C ASP A 124 -8.37 8.80 -2.10
N MET A 125 -7.66 8.45 -3.17
CA MET A 125 -7.43 7.06 -3.55
C MET A 125 -6.55 6.31 -2.54
N THR A 126 -5.55 6.98 -1.98
CA THR A 126 -4.68 6.39 -0.95
C THR A 126 -5.46 6.12 0.34
N HIS A 127 -6.37 7.00 0.71
CA HIS A 127 -7.28 6.78 1.85
C HIS A 127 -8.24 5.62 1.59
N MET A 128 -8.87 5.55 0.41
CA MET A 128 -9.75 4.43 0.06
C MET A 128 -9.01 3.08 0.13
N MET A 129 -7.79 3.02 -0.40
CA MET A 129 -6.90 1.85 -0.31
C MET A 129 -6.60 1.44 1.13
N ALA A 130 -6.22 2.41 1.97
CA ALA A 130 -5.89 2.14 3.36
C ALA A 130 -7.11 1.69 4.17
N ASP A 131 -8.27 2.30 3.95
CA ASP A 131 -9.52 1.91 4.62
C ASP A 131 -9.93 0.48 4.23
N GLY A 132 -9.72 0.07 2.98
CA GLY A 132 -9.90 -1.31 2.52
C GLY A 132 -9.02 -2.32 3.25
N LEU A 133 -7.76 -1.96 3.52
CA LEU A 133 -6.81 -2.79 4.29
C LEU A 133 -7.16 -2.90 5.77
N VAL A 134 -7.66 -1.82 6.36
CA VAL A 134 -8.14 -1.84 7.74
C VAL A 134 -9.39 -2.70 7.84
N ALA A 135 -10.33 -2.58 6.91
CA ALA A 135 -11.56 -3.37 6.89
C ALA A 135 -11.29 -4.87 6.74
N SER A 136 -10.33 -5.26 5.90
CA SER A 136 -9.95 -6.67 5.72
C SER A 136 -9.26 -7.29 6.95
N SER A 137 -8.53 -6.48 7.73
CA SER A 137 -7.86 -6.88 8.98
C SER A 137 -8.82 -7.16 10.14
N HIS A 138 -9.99 -6.51 10.18
CA HIS A 138 -10.94 -6.59 11.31
C HIS A 138 -12.03 -7.67 11.19
N GLN A 139 -12.02 -8.51 10.15
CA GLN A 139 -13.02 -9.59 10.04
C GLN A 139 -12.65 -10.80 10.93
N PRO A 140 -13.53 -11.21 11.87
CA PRO A 140 -13.29 -12.37 12.71
C PRO A 140 -13.08 -13.61 11.85
N THR A 141 -12.08 -14.41 12.17
CA THR A 141 -11.96 -15.78 11.70
C THR A 141 -13.24 -16.52 12.07
N VAL A 142 -14.08 -16.83 11.08
CA VAL A 142 -15.23 -17.70 11.29
C VAL A 142 -14.69 -19.09 11.54
N THR A 143 -14.52 -19.46 12.81
CA THR A 143 -14.23 -20.83 13.21
C THR A 143 -15.50 -21.63 12.94
N VAL A 144 -15.53 -22.35 11.81
CA VAL A 144 -16.55 -23.37 11.56
C VAL A 144 -16.28 -24.50 12.56
N ILE A 145 -17.03 -24.52 13.66
CA ILE A 145 -17.04 -25.65 14.59
C ILE A 145 -17.92 -26.72 13.95
N HIS A 146 -17.33 -27.77 13.41
CA HIS A 146 -18.07 -28.99 13.10
C HIS A 146 -18.56 -29.63 14.41
N CYS A 147 -19.87 -29.62 14.64
CA CYS A 147 -20.54 -30.41 15.69
C CYS A 147 -20.85 -31.82 15.19
#